data_AF-A0A512DR81-F1
#
_entry.id   AF-A0A512DR81-F1
#
_cell.length_a   1.000
_cell.length_b   1.000
_cell.length_c   1.000
_cell.angle_alpha   90.00
_cell.angle_beta   90.00
_cell.angle_gamma   90.00
#
_symmetry.space_group_name_H-M   'P 1'
#
loop_
_entity.id
_entity.type
_entity.pdbx_description
1 polymer ?
#
loop_
_entity_poly.entity_id
_entity_poly.type
_entity_poly.pdbx_seq_one_letter_code
_entity_poly.pdbx_strand_id
1 'polypeptide(L)'
;MAKTNPFFDVDVSKFADVSKLMSEFKLPGVDVESVLASQQKNIQALTAANQLAFEGFQAVARRQSEIVRQTFEQTSAIVTELMAAGSPEDKVAKQADLVKLAFEKALSNARELAELVAKSNSEAADVINKRVSESLEELKASVAQIKSAK
;
A
#
# COMPACT_ATOMS: atom_id res chain seq x y z
N MET A 1 -0.26 25.18 -8.14
CA MET A 1 -1.43 24.52 -7.52
C MET A 1 -1.10 23.04 -7.37
N ALA A 2 -0.71 22.58 -6.18
CA ALA A 2 -0.52 21.16 -5.95
C ALA A 2 -1.89 20.49 -6.02
N LYS A 3 -2.07 19.54 -6.93
CA LYS A 3 -3.30 18.73 -7.01
C LYS A 3 -3.42 17.99 -5.67
N THR A 4 -4.38 18.39 -4.86
CA THR A 4 -4.78 17.70 -3.63
C THR A 4 -5.12 16.27 -4.02
N ASN A 5 -4.32 15.33 -3.53
CA ASN A 5 -4.47 13.94 -3.88
C ASN A 5 -5.64 13.37 -3.04
N PRO A 6 -6.77 12.97 -3.64
CA PRO A 6 -8.02 12.67 -2.93
C PRO A 6 -7.91 11.50 -1.95
N PHE A 7 -6.84 10.71 -2.03
CA PHE A 7 -6.53 9.67 -1.05
C PHE A 7 -6.08 10.21 0.31
N PHE A 8 -5.53 11.43 0.37
CA PHE A 8 -4.96 12.01 1.58
C PHE A 8 -5.82 13.11 2.21
N ASP A 9 -6.92 13.49 1.55
CA ASP A 9 -7.77 14.63 1.94
C ASP A 9 -9.12 14.14 2.49
N VAL A 10 -9.06 13.31 3.54
CA VAL A 10 -10.26 12.97 4.32
C VAL A 10 -10.60 14.18 5.17
N ASP A 11 -11.59 14.96 4.73
CA ASP A 11 -12.06 16.15 5.44
C ASP A 11 -12.80 15.76 6.73
N VAL A 12 -12.06 15.75 7.85
CA VAL A 12 -12.56 15.43 9.19
C VAL A 12 -13.65 16.41 9.65
N SER A 13 -13.70 17.63 9.08
CA SER A 13 -14.75 18.61 9.43
C SER A 13 -16.15 18.12 9.06
N LYS A 14 -16.28 17.38 7.95
CA LYS A 14 -17.55 16.77 7.53
C LYS A 14 -18.04 15.70 8.51
N PHE A 15 -17.13 15.08 9.25
CA PHE A 15 -17.49 14.13 10.29
C PHE A 15 -18.15 14.83 11.48
N ALA A 16 -17.63 15.98 11.88
CA ALA A 16 -18.20 16.80 12.94
C ALA A 16 -19.61 17.29 12.56
N ASP A 17 -19.82 17.68 11.30
CA ASP A 17 -21.13 18.11 10.80
C ASP A 17 -22.16 16.96 10.80
N VAL A 18 -21.76 15.76 10.36
CA VAL A 18 -22.64 14.57 10.41
C VAL A 18 -22.94 14.19 11.86
N SER A 19 -21.95 14.26 12.75
CA SER A 19 -22.15 14.00 14.18
C SER A 19 -23.15 14.96 14.80
N LYS A 20 -23.04 16.25 14.47
CA LYS A 20 -23.94 17.29 14.97
C LYS A 20 -25.37 17.05 14.47
N LEU A 21 -25.54 16.82 13.17
CA LEU A 21 -26.84 16.53 12.56
C LEU A 21 -27.52 15.30 13.19
N MET A 22 -26.76 14.22 13.44
CA MET A 22 -27.29 12.99 14.06
C MET A 22 -27.62 13.17 15.54
N SER A 23 -26.90 14.02 16.26
CA SER A 23 -27.20 14.34 17.66
C SER A 23 -28.46 15.19 17.83
N GLU A 24 -28.75 16.05 16.85
CA GLU A 24 -29.94 16.91 16.81
C GLU A 24 -31.18 16.10 16.39
N PHE A 25 -31.03 15.14 15.48
CA PHE A 25 -32.06 14.16 15.14
C PHE A 25 -31.99 12.93 16.07
N LYS A 26 -32.52 13.07 17.29
CA LYS A 26 -32.72 11.91 18.19
C LYS A 26 -33.71 10.91 17.56
N LEU A 27 -33.19 9.94 16.81
CA LEU A 27 -33.97 8.86 16.21
C LEU A 27 -34.29 7.82 17.30
N PRO A 28 -35.58 7.62 17.67
CA PRO A 28 -35.95 6.63 18.68
C PRO A 28 -35.50 5.23 18.26
N GLY A 29 -34.78 4.53 19.15
CA GLY A 29 -34.28 3.17 18.92
C GLY A 29 -32.93 3.08 18.20
N VAL A 30 -32.27 4.20 17.87
CA VAL A 30 -30.91 4.23 17.29
C VAL A 30 -29.90 4.71 18.33
N ASP A 31 -28.84 3.93 18.56
CA ASP A 31 -27.72 4.31 19.40
C ASP A 31 -26.73 5.21 18.62
N VAL A 32 -26.88 6.53 18.79
CA VAL A 32 -26.05 7.54 18.13
C VAL A 32 -24.57 7.41 18.54
N GLU A 33 -24.28 6.99 19.77
CA GLU A 33 -22.91 6.81 20.24
C GLU A 33 -22.24 5.63 19.53
N SER A 34 -22.96 4.52 19.35
CA SER A 34 -22.49 3.39 18.56
C SER A 34 -22.25 3.75 17.09
N VAL A 35 -23.11 4.59 16.50
CA VAL A 35 -22.92 5.07 15.12
C VAL A 35 -21.67 5.93 15.00
N LEU A 36 -21.45 6.87 15.93
CA LEU A 36 -20.25 7.70 15.95
C LEU A 36 -18.98 6.87 16.13
N ALA A 37 -19.00 5.88 17.03
CA ALA A 37 -17.88 4.97 17.23
C ALA A 37 -17.59 4.15 15.96
N SER A 38 -18.61 3.64 15.27
CA SER A 38 -18.47 2.93 13.99
C SER A 38 -17.81 3.81 12.93
N GLN A 39 -18.25 5.06 12.85
CA GLN A 39 -17.73 6.04 11.91
C GLN A 39 -16.27 6.43 12.23
N GLN A 40 -15.89 6.49 13.51
CA GLN A 40 -14.50 6.71 13.92
C GLN A 40 -13.61 5.54 13.50
N LYS A 41 -14.08 4.29 13.67
CA LYS A 41 -13.38 3.09 13.20
C LYS A 41 -13.21 3.08 11.68
N ASN A 42 -14.20 3.57 10.92
CA ASN A 42 -14.10 3.70 9.46
C ASN A 42 -12.95 4.64 9.06
N ILE A 43 -12.83 5.80 9.72
CA ILE A 43 -11.71 6.72 9.49
C ILE A 43 -10.38 6.04 9.82
N GLN A 44 -10.28 5.39 10.97
CA GLN A 44 -9.05 4.71 11.38
C GLN A 44 -8.62 3.63 10.38
N ALA A 45 -9.56 2.83 9.87
CA ALA A 45 -9.27 1.81 8.87
C ALA A 45 -8.78 2.42 7.55
N LEU A 46 -9.41 3.52 7.08
CA LEU A 46 -8.97 4.24 5.88
C LEU A 46 -7.58 4.87 6.07
N THR A 47 -7.33 5.48 7.22
CA THR A 47 -6.01 6.03 7.57
C THR A 47 -4.94 4.93 7.60
N ALA A 48 -5.22 3.78 8.22
CA ALA A 48 -4.29 2.66 8.28
C ALA A 48 -4.01 2.06 6.89
N ALA A 49 -5.04 1.88 6.05
CA ALA A 49 -4.88 1.41 4.68
C ALA A 49 -4.03 2.39 3.83
N ASN A 50 -4.26 3.70 3.98
CA ASN A 50 -3.44 4.73 3.33
C ASN A 50 -1.99 4.73 3.80
N GLN A 51 -1.77 4.50 5.10
CA GLN A 51 -0.42 4.39 5.65
C GLN A 51 0.32 3.19 5.05
N LEU A 52 -0.33 2.02 4.97
CA LEU A 52 0.25 0.82 4.33
C LEU A 52 0.57 1.04 2.84
N ALA A 53 -0.30 1.75 2.12
CA ALA A 53 -0.03 2.13 0.73
C ALA A 53 1.19 3.04 0.60
N PHE A 54 1.34 4.01 1.51
CA PHE A 54 2.50 4.92 1.53
C PHE A 54 3.80 4.19 1.90
N GLU A 55 3.75 3.30 2.90
CA GLU A 55 4.89 2.44 3.27
C GLU A 55 5.30 1.53 2.10
N GLY A 56 4.34 0.99 1.35
CA GLY A 56 4.59 0.25 0.11
C GLY A 56 5.33 1.07 -0.95
N PHE A 57 4.87 2.31 -1.18
CA PHE A 57 5.56 3.24 -2.09
C PHE A 57 7.00 3.53 -1.62
N GLN A 58 7.20 3.76 -0.33
CA GLN A 58 8.53 3.96 0.23
C GLN A 58 9.42 2.72 0.06
N ALA A 59 8.88 1.52 0.25
CA ALA A 59 9.62 0.27 0.05
C ALA A 59 10.06 0.11 -1.41
N VAL A 60 9.17 0.39 -2.37
CA VAL A 60 9.50 0.40 -3.80
C VAL A 60 10.59 1.43 -4.11
N ALA A 61 10.47 2.66 -3.60
CA ALA A 61 11.46 3.71 -3.84
C ALA A 61 12.85 3.35 -3.26
N ARG A 62 12.90 2.79 -2.05
CA ARG A 62 14.16 2.28 -1.46
C ARG A 62 14.75 1.18 -2.33
N ARG A 63 13.93 0.23 -2.77
CA ARG A 63 14.41 -0.88 -3.63
C ARG A 63 14.95 -0.38 -4.98
N GLN A 64 14.30 0.61 -5.60
CA GLN A 64 14.82 1.23 -6.82
C GLN A 64 16.19 1.88 -6.59
N SER A 65 16.39 2.57 -5.47
CA SER A 65 17.71 3.15 -5.12
C SER A 65 18.78 2.07 -4.94
N GLU A 66 18.46 0.96 -4.29
CA GLU A 66 19.36 -0.18 -4.14
C GLU A 66 19.72 -0.81 -5.49
N ILE A 67 18.74 -1.00 -6.39
CA ILE A 67 18.97 -1.53 -7.74
C ILE A 67 19.96 -0.63 -8.50
N VAL A 68 19.80 0.70 -8.41
CA VAL A 68 20.74 1.65 -9.03
C VAL A 68 22.15 1.48 -8.46
N ARG A 69 22.29 1.42 -7.12
CA ARG A 69 23.58 1.20 -6.47
C ARG A 69 24.25 -0.11 -6.92
N GLN A 70 23.48 -1.19 -6.93
CA GLN A 70 23.93 -2.50 -7.40
C GLN A 70 24.34 -2.47 -8.88
N THR A 71 23.61 -1.74 -9.73
CA THR A 71 23.92 -1.62 -11.15
C THR A 71 25.25 -0.89 -11.38
N PHE A 72 25.52 0.18 -10.62
CA PHE A 72 26.81 0.88 -10.68
C PHE A 72 27.99 0.01 -10.25
N GLU A 73 27.85 -0.70 -9.12
CA GLU A 73 28.88 -1.62 -8.60
C GLU A 73 29.20 -2.71 -9.62
N GLN A 74 28.16 -3.30 -10.23
CA GLN A 74 28.30 -4.34 -11.23
C GLN A 74 28.95 -3.83 -12.52
N THR A 75 28.55 -2.65 -13.00
CA THR A 75 29.14 -2.06 -14.20
C THR A 75 30.65 -1.83 -14.02
N SER A 76 31.06 -1.32 -12.85
CA SER A 76 32.47 -1.13 -12.51
C SER A 76 33.27 -2.45 -12.51
N ALA A 77 32.69 -3.50 -11.93
CA ALA A 77 33.28 -4.83 -11.91
C ALA A 77 33.42 -5.41 -13.33
N ILE A 78 32.38 -5.27 -14.16
CA ILE A 78 32.37 -5.74 -15.56
C ILE A 78 33.46 -5.04 -16.39
N VAL A 79 33.61 -3.72 -16.25
CA VAL A 79 34.66 -2.95 -16.94
C VAL A 79 36.05 -3.44 -16.52
N THR A 80 36.26 -3.69 -15.22
CA THR A 80 37.54 -4.21 -14.70
C THR A 80 37.84 -5.60 -15.26
N GLU A 81 36.84 -6.48 -15.30
CA GLU A 81 36.98 -7.82 -15.87
C GLU A 81 37.24 -7.82 -17.38
N LEU A 82 36.61 -6.92 -18.13
CA LEU A 82 36.81 -6.77 -19.58
C LEU A 82 38.22 -6.27 -19.90
N MET A 83 38.74 -5.34 -19.09
CA MET A 83 40.13 -4.85 -19.21
C MET A 83 41.17 -5.95 -18.90
N ALA A 84 40.81 -6.94 -18.08
CA ALA A 84 41.67 -8.08 -17.76
C ALA A 84 41.59 -9.23 -18.79
N ALA A 85 40.60 -9.24 -19.70
CA ALA A 85 40.41 -10.31 -20.67
C ALA A 85 41.36 -10.17 -21.89
N GLY A 86 42.20 -11.19 -22.11
CA GLY A 86 43.31 -11.15 -23.07
C GLY A 86 42.93 -11.43 -24.53
N SER A 87 42.28 -12.57 -24.83
CA SER A 87 42.03 -12.99 -26.21
C SER A 87 40.66 -12.50 -26.76
N PRO A 88 40.49 -12.34 -28.08
CA PRO A 88 39.20 -12.01 -28.70
C PRO A 88 38.10 -13.05 -28.43
N GLU A 89 38.44 -14.35 -28.40
CA GLU A 89 37.50 -15.42 -28.10
C GLU A 89 36.97 -15.35 -26.65
N ASP A 90 37.85 -15.05 -25.67
CA ASP A 90 37.45 -14.87 -24.26
C ASP A 90 36.49 -13.68 -24.09
N LYS A 91 36.66 -12.64 -24.90
CA LYS A 91 35.78 -11.44 -24.88
C LYS A 91 34.37 -11.76 -25.38
N VAL A 92 34.23 -12.64 -26.38
CA VAL A 92 32.91 -13.06 -26.92
C VAL A 92 32.17 -13.95 -25.94
N ALA A 93 32.84 -14.94 -25.34
CA ALA A 93 32.24 -15.79 -24.30
C ALA A 93 31.78 -14.95 -23.09
N LYS A 94 32.62 -14.02 -22.62
CA LYS A 94 32.24 -13.09 -21.55
C LYS A 94 31.05 -12.21 -21.91
N GLN A 95 30.91 -11.75 -23.15
CA GLN A 95 29.71 -10.98 -23.54
C GLN A 95 28.41 -11.77 -23.39
N ALA A 96 28.40 -13.05 -23.77
CA ALA A 96 27.21 -13.89 -23.62
C ALA A 96 26.83 -14.08 -22.14
N ASP A 97 27.82 -14.35 -21.28
CA ASP A 97 27.62 -14.49 -19.83
C ASP A 97 27.14 -13.19 -19.18
N LEU A 98 27.66 -12.03 -19.62
CA LEU A 98 27.23 -10.72 -19.14
C LEU A 98 25.77 -10.41 -19.52
N VAL A 99 25.37 -10.74 -20.75
CA VAL A 99 23.97 -10.57 -21.19
C VAL A 99 23.04 -11.47 -20.38
N LYS A 100 23.42 -12.73 -20.17
CA LYS A 100 22.64 -13.67 -19.35
C LYS A 100 22.49 -13.16 -17.92
N LEU A 101 23.58 -12.74 -17.29
CA LEU A 101 23.58 -12.20 -15.93
C LEU A 101 22.72 -10.94 -15.81
N ALA A 102 22.80 -10.04 -16.80
CA ALA A 102 21.98 -8.83 -16.83
C ALA A 102 20.48 -9.16 -16.94
N PHE A 103 20.12 -10.13 -17.78
CA PHE A 103 18.73 -10.58 -17.94
C PHE A 103 18.18 -11.22 -16.65
N GLU A 104 18.92 -12.15 -16.04
CA GLU A 104 18.53 -12.80 -14.78
C GLU A 104 18.31 -11.79 -13.66
N LYS A 105 19.18 -10.77 -13.55
CA LYS A 105 19.03 -9.69 -12.58
C LYS A 105 17.84 -8.79 -12.86
N ALA A 106 17.63 -8.39 -14.11
CA ALA A 106 16.47 -7.59 -14.49
C ALA A 106 15.16 -8.31 -14.13
N LEU A 107 15.09 -9.62 -14.39
CA LEU A 107 13.94 -10.45 -14.05
C LEU A 107 13.76 -10.56 -12.53
N SER A 108 14.83 -10.76 -11.76
CA SER A 108 14.78 -10.79 -10.29
C SER A 108 14.25 -9.47 -9.72
N ASN A 109 14.81 -8.35 -10.17
CA ASN A 109 14.39 -7.02 -9.74
C ASN A 109 12.92 -6.74 -10.07
N ALA A 110 12.45 -7.15 -11.27
CA ALA A 110 11.07 -6.99 -11.66
C ALA A 110 10.11 -7.81 -10.77
N ARG A 111 10.48 -9.04 -10.40
CA ARG A 111 9.70 -9.88 -9.48
C ARG A 111 9.61 -9.27 -8.09
N GLU A 112 10.74 -8.84 -7.52
CA GLU A 112 10.76 -8.23 -6.19
C GLU A 112 9.92 -6.95 -6.13
N LEU A 113 9.99 -6.10 -7.15
CA LEU A 113 9.16 -4.89 -7.22
C LEU A 113 7.67 -5.25 -7.33
N ALA A 114 7.32 -6.26 -8.13
CA ALA A 114 5.94 -6.73 -8.25
C ALA A 114 5.42 -7.30 -6.92
N GLU A 115 6.25 -8.06 -6.20
CA GLU A 115 5.92 -8.59 -4.88
C GLU A 115 5.70 -7.49 -3.85
N LEU A 116 6.55 -6.46 -3.81
CA LEU A 116 6.37 -5.30 -2.91
C LEU A 116 5.04 -4.58 -3.16
N VAL A 117 4.71 -4.33 -4.43
CA VAL A 117 3.44 -3.69 -4.81
C VAL A 117 2.25 -4.57 -4.46
N ALA A 118 2.30 -5.86 -4.81
CA ALA A 118 1.23 -6.81 -4.53
C ALA A 118 0.97 -6.94 -3.03
N LYS A 119 2.04 -7.02 -2.23
CA LYS A 119 1.97 -7.10 -0.77
C LYS A 119 1.29 -5.86 -0.18
N SER A 120 1.75 -4.66 -0.53
CA SER A 120 1.17 -3.41 -0.02
C SER A 120 -0.33 -3.29 -0.36
N ASN A 121 -0.72 -3.66 -1.58
CA ASN A 121 -2.12 -3.67 -1.99
C ASN A 121 -2.95 -4.70 -1.22
N SER A 122 -2.40 -5.90 -0.98
CA SER A 122 -3.08 -6.95 -0.21
C SER A 122 -3.30 -6.53 1.23
N GLU A 123 -2.27 -6.00 1.89
CA GLU A 123 -2.34 -5.57 3.29
C GLU A 123 -3.35 -4.44 3.48
N ALA A 124 -3.37 -3.45 2.57
CA ALA A 124 -4.38 -2.39 2.57
C ALA A 124 -5.80 -2.94 2.36
N ALA A 125 -5.98 -3.88 1.42
CA ALA A 125 -7.27 -4.52 1.17
C ALA A 125 -7.77 -5.33 2.37
N ASP A 126 -6.88 -6.03 3.08
CA ASP A 126 -7.23 -6.81 4.26
C ASP A 126 -7.76 -5.93 5.40
N VAL A 127 -7.16 -4.74 5.61
CA VAL A 127 -7.65 -3.76 6.59
C VAL A 127 -9.08 -3.31 6.25
N ILE A 128 -9.35 -3.01 4.98
CA ILE A 128 -10.68 -2.59 4.52
C ILE A 128 -11.69 -3.74 4.63
N ASN A 129 -11.34 -4.95 4.19
CA ASN A 129 -12.19 -6.13 4.27
C ASN A 129 -12.59 -6.46 5.72
N LYS A 130 -11.63 -6.37 6.64
CA LYS A 130 -11.89 -6.53 8.08
C LYS A 130 -12.90 -5.50 8.56
N ARG A 131 -12.70 -4.23 8.21
CA ARG A 131 -13.61 -3.15 8.63
C ARG A 131 -15.02 -3.29 8.06
N VAL A 132 -15.15 -3.73 6.80
CA VAL A 132 -16.45 -4.03 6.18
C VAL A 132 -17.16 -5.15 6.96
N SER A 133 -16.44 -6.23 7.27
CA SER A 133 -17.00 -7.36 8.03
C SER A 133 -17.49 -6.93 9.41
N GLU A 134 -16.69 -6.15 10.13
CA GLU A 134 -17.09 -5.58 11.43
C GLU A 134 -18.29 -4.62 11.30
N SER A 135 -18.36 -3.82 10.23
CA SER A 135 -19.49 -2.91 9.97
C SER A 135 -20.81 -3.67 9.79
N LEU A 136 -20.77 -4.84 9.14
CA LEU A 136 -21.94 -5.69 8.95
C LEU A 136 -22.44 -6.28 10.27
N GLU A 137 -21.53 -6.67 11.16
CA GLU A 137 -21.90 -7.15 12.51
C GLU A 137 -22.47 -6.02 13.38
N GLU A 138 -21.89 -4.82 13.31
CA GLU A 138 -22.42 -3.63 13.99
C GLU A 138 -23.84 -3.29 13.50
N LEU A 139 -24.07 -3.32 12.18
CA LEU A 139 -25.40 -3.10 11.59
C LEU A 139 -26.42 -4.14 12.08
N LYS A 140 -26.03 -5.42 12.11
CA LYS A 140 -26.88 -6.51 12.61
C LYS A 140 -27.26 -6.30 14.08
N ALA A 141 -26.30 -5.86 14.90
CA ALA A 141 -26.55 -5.52 16.30
C ALA A 141 -27.52 -4.34 16.45
N SER A 142 -27.35 -3.27 15.66
CA SER A 142 -28.25 -2.12 15.67
C SER A 142 -29.69 -2.51 15.28
N VAL A 143 -29.86 -3.35 14.24
CA VAL A 143 -31.18 -3.85 13.83
C VAL A 143 -31.84 -4.70 14.93
N ALA A 144 -31.07 -5.53 15.63
CA ALA A 144 -31.58 -6.32 16.76
C ALA A 144 -32.05 -5.43 17.92
N GLN A 145 -31.29 -4.37 18.24
CA GLN A 145 -31.66 -3.39 19.27
C GLN A 145 -32.96 -2.65 18.92
N ILE A 146 -33.11 -2.19 17.67
CA ILE A 146 -34.34 -1.55 17.18
C ILE A 146 -35.54 -2.48 17.35
N LYS A 147 -35.37 -3.78 17.04
CA LYS A 147 -36.45 -4.78 17.19
C LYS A 147 -36.85 -4.99 18.65
N SER A 148 -35.90 -4.92 19.59
CA SER A 148 -36.18 -5.05 21.03
C SER A 148 -36.76 -3.79 21.69
N ALA A 149 -36.63 -2.63 21.04
CA ALA A 149 -37.16 -1.35 21.52
C ALA A 149 -38.62 -1.07 21.07
N LYS A 150 -39.21 -1.96 20.27
CA LYS A 150 -40.64 -1.97 19.89
C LYS A 150 -41.43 -2.87 20.82
#